data_AF-A0A376L1U4-F1
#
_entry.id   AF-A0A376L1U4-F1
#
_cell.length_a   1.000
_cell.length_b   1.000
_cell.length_c   1.000
_cell.angle_alpha   90.00
_cell.angle_beta   90.00
_cell.angle_gamma   90.00
#
_symmetry.space_group_name_H-M   'P 1'
#
loop_
_entity.id
_entity.type
_entity.pdbx_description
1 polymer ?
#
loop_
_entity_poly.entity_id
_entity_poly.type
_entity_poly.pdbx_seq_one_letter_code
_entity_poly.pdbx_strand_id
1 'polypeptide(L)'
;MKVLPVSFRQEWTATLKLSARTHGRTKCHPVKIPRLVTGKSPVSRFCLSGDTSPITKTASRKSCWDKLVERANLPGYLGNCHSSGTVILDQLGEEHMKTGKPIFYTSADSVFQIACHEETFGLDKLYELCEIAREELTNGGYNIGRVIARPFIGDKAGNFQRTGNRHDLAVEPPAPTVLQKLVDEKHGQVVSVGKIADIYANCGITKKVKATGLDALFDATIKEMKEAGDNTIVFHQLR
;
A
#
# COMPACT_ATOMS: atom_id res chain seq x y z
N MET A 1 28.73 21.60 41.38
CA MET A 1 29.27 21.09 40.10
C MET A 1 28.58 21.85 38.97
N LYS A 2 29.37 22.46 38.09
CA LYS A 2 28.97 23.48 37.11
C LYS A 2 28.02 22.91 36.03
N VAL A 3 26.94 23.63 35.76
CA VAL A 3 26.17 23.54 34.52
C VAL A 3 26.49 24.81 33.72
N LEU A 4 27.04 24.64 32.52
CA LEU A 4 27.15 25.67 31.49
C LEU A 4 26.55 25.14 30.17
N PRO A 5 26.06 26.03 29.30
CA PRO A 5 24.93 25.78 28.43
C PRO A 5 25.35 25.38 27.02
N VAL A 6 24.54 24.54 26.37
CA VAL A 6 24.53 24.44 24.90
C VAL A 6 23.14 24.88 24.45
N SER A 7 23.10 26.12 23.97
CA SER A 7 21.98 26.66 23.21
C SER A 7 21.93 25.96 21.85
N PHE A 8 20.88 25.19 21.60
CA PHE A 8 20.41 24.94 20.24
C PHE A 8 18.89 25.08 20.23
N ARG A 9 18.43 26.22 19.71
CA ARG A 9 17.03 26.51 19.41
C ARG A 9 16.56 25.61 18.27
N GLN A 10 15.64 24.70 18.57
CA GLN A 10 14.43 24.46 17.77
C GLN A 10 13.47 23.63 18.63
N GLU A 11 12.52 24.31 19.25
CA GLU A 11 11.47 23.74 20.09
C GLU A 11 10.48 22.92 19.22
N TRP A 12 10.43 21.61 19.45
CA TRP A 12 9.23 20.81 19.27
C TRP A 12 8.95 20.07 20.59
N THR A 13 8.64 20.84 21.63
CA THR A 13 8.09 20.31 22.88
C THR A 13 6.59 20.08 22.69
N ALA A 14 6.21 18.86 22.33
CA ALA A 14 4.86 18.37 22.58
C ALA A 14 4.71 18.14 24.09
N THR A 15 4.39 19.19 24.85
CA THR A 15 4.08 19.10 26.28
C THR A 15 2.72 18.40 26.46
N LEU A 16 2.73 17.07 26.61
CA LEU A 16 1.60 16.31 27.10
C LEU A 16 1.44 16.58 28.62
N LYS A 17 0.62 17.57 28.98
CA LYS A 17 0.07 17.64 30.35
C LYS A 17 -0.93 16.48 30.52
N LEU A 18 -0.45 15.35 31.00
CA LEU A 18 -1.30 14.30 31.55
C LEU A 18 -1.86 14.76 32.90
N SER A 19 -3.09 15.29 32.89
CA SER A 19 -3.93 15.31 34.08
C SER A 19 -4.56 13.91 34.21
N ALA A 20 -4.26 13.22 35.32
CA ALA A 20 -4.92 11.98 35.68
C ALA A 20 -6.41 12.23 35.91
N ARG A 21 -7.22 12.06 34.85
CA ARG A 21 -8.67 11.87 34.94
C ARG A 21 -8.95 10.45 34.47
N THR A 22 -9.63 9.69 35.31
CA THR A 22 -9.92 8.26 35.15
C THR A 22 -10.68 7.90 33.87
N HIS A 23 -11.23 8.87 33.12
CA HIS A 23 -11.78 8.67 31.78
C HIS A 23 -11.55 9.91 30.90
N GLY A 24 -10.41 9.99 30.22
CA GLY A 24 -10.12 11.03 29.24
C GLY A 24 -10.76 10.74 27.88
N ARG A 25 -12.00 11.17 27.65
CA ARG A 25 -12.59 11.19 26.29
C ARG A 25 -12.34 12.54 25.65
N THR A 26 -11.37 12.60 24.76
CA THR A 26 -11.14 13.77 23.90
C THR A 26 -11.18 13.30 22.46
N LYS A 27 -11.92 14.01 21.60
CA LYS A 27 -11.94 13.71 20.17
C LYS A 27 -10.64 14.19 19.55
N CYS A 28 -9.83 13.26 19.04
CA CYS A 28 -8.74 13.59 18.15
C CYS A 28 -9.34 14.22 16.89
N HIS A 29 -9.01 15.47 16.63
CA HIS A 29 -9.29 16.08 15.35
C HIS A 29 -8.17 15.66 14.42
N PRO A 30 -8.45 15.16 13.21
CA PRO A 30 -7.40 14.90 12.25
C PRO A 30 -6.66 16.22 12.06
N VAL A 31 -5.39 16.25 12.44
CA VAL A 31 -4.50 17.32 11.98
C VAL A 31 -4.57 17.21 10.47
N LYS A 32 -5.04 18.27 9.81
CA LYS A 32 -4.91 18.41 8.37
C LYS A 32 -3.41 18.46 8.09
N ILE A 33 -2.77 17.29 7.99
CA ILE A 33 -1.67 17.14 7.04
C ILE A 33 -2.26 17.70 5.77
N PRO A 34 -1.70 18.77 5.17
CA PRO A 34 -2.29 19.34 3.98
C PRO A 34 -2.55 18.19 3.03
N ARG A 35 -3.83 17.91 2.76
CA ARG A 35 -4.15 17.29 1.48
C ARG A 35 -3.54 18.28 0.50
N LEU A 36 -2.44 17.91 -0.13
CA LEU A 36 -1.96 18.57 -1.35
C LEU A 36 -2.98 18.41 -2.51
N VAL A 37 -4.25 18.16 -2.19
CA VAL A 37 -5.28 17.65 -3.07
C VAL A 37 -6.62 18.23 -2.62
N THR A 38 -6.80 19.52 -2.87
CA THR A 38 -8.09 20.01 -3.34
C THR A 38 -8.27 19.47 -4.76
N GLY A 39 -9.32 18.65 -4.96
CA GLY A 39 -9.73 18.18 -6.29
C GLY A 39 -9.16 16.83 -6.72
N LYS A 40 -10.01 15.79 -6.62
CA LYS A 40 -9.87 14.42 -7.18
C LYS A 40 -8.73 13.58 -6.56
N SER A 41 -9.00 12.31 -6.22
CA SER A 41 -8.00 11.34 -5.74
C SER A 41 -6.73 11.37 -6.61
N PRO A 42 -5.50 11.29 -6.06
CA PRO A 42 -4.26 11.22 -6.86
C PRO A 42 -4.35 10.17 -7.97
N VAL A 43 -5.04 9.07 -7.68
CA VAL A 43 -5.31 7.96 -8.60
C VAL A 43 -6.33 8.32 -9.69
N SER A 44 -7.32 9.16 -9.38
CA SER A 44 -8.25 9.64 -10.42
C SER A 44 -7.59 10.65 -11.38
N ARG A 45 -6.51 11.34 -10.97
CA ARG A 45 -5.66 12.14 -11.89
C ARG A 45 -4.70 11.26 -12.71
N PHE A 46 -4.49 10.03 -12.25
CA PHE A 46 -3.63 8.99 -12.84
C PHE A 46 -4.38 8.11 -13.86
N CYS A 47 -5.68 7.86 -13.67
CA CYS A 47 -6.56 7.20 -14.66
C CYS A 47 -7.23 8.17 -15.64
N LEU A 48 -7.18 9.49 -15.44
CA LEU A 48 -7.90 10.48 -16.27
C LEU A 48 -6.95 11.43 -17.02
N SER A 49 -6.03 10.88 -17.81
CA SER A 49 -5.50 11.57 -18.99
C SER A 49 -6.11 11.04 -20.31
N GLY A 50 -7.10 10.14 -20.22
CA GLY A 50 -7.90 9.68 -21.34
C GLY A 50 -9.34 9.43 -20.90
N ASP A 51 -10.28 9.91 -21.70
CA ASP A 51 -11.72 9.87 -21.46
C ASP A 51 -12.26 8.50 -21.04
N THR A 52 -13.33 8.54 -20.25
CA THR A 52 -14.16 7.38 -19.90
C THR A 52 -14.77 6.74 -21.16
N SER A 53 -14.14 5.64 -21.63
CA SER A 53 -14.61 4.58 -22.58
C SER A 53 -14.29 4.76 -24.08
N PRO A 54 -14.10 3.67 -24.88
CA PRO A 54 -13.88 2.26 -24.55
C PRO A 54 -12.43 1.79 -24.85
N ILE A 55 -11.93 0.92 -23.96
CA ILE A 55 -10.98 -0.24 -24.06
C ILE A 55 -9.80 -0.26 -25.07
N THR A 56 -9.74 0.54 -26.12
CA THR A 56 -8.59 0.56 -27.04
C THR A 56 -8.30 1.98 -27.51
N LYS A 57 -7.68 2.81 -26.66
CA LYS A 57 -7.05 4.05 -27.13
C LYS A 57 -5.72 4.28 -26.44
N THR A 58 -4.65 4.03 -27.17
CA THR A 58 -3.29 4.52 -26.91
C THR A 58 -3.35 6.04 -26.79
N ALA A 59 -3.29 6.57 -25.58
CA ALA A 59 -3.43 8.01 -25.32
C ALA A 59 -2.13 8.76 -25.66
N SER A 60 -2.26 9.81 -26.45
CA SER A 60 -1.19 10.61 -27.08
C SER A 60 -0.54 11.67 -26.18
N ARG A 61 -0.13 11.30 -24.96
CA ARG A 61 0.79 12.11 -24.14
C ARG A 61 1.75 11.13 -23.49
N LYS A 62 3.07 11.34 -23.67
CA LYS A 62 4.12 10.50 -23.06
C LYS A 62 3.84 10.35 -21.56
N SER A 63 3.16 9.28 -21.20
CA SER A 63 2.67 9.06 -19.84
C SER A 63 3.78 8.36 -19.05
N CYS A 64 3.71 8.36 -17.72
CA CYS A 64 4.63 7.55 -16.91
C CYS A 64 4.63 6.07 -17.32
N TRP A 65 3.58 5.60 -17.99
CA TRP A 65 3.48 4.25 -18.52
C TRP A 65 4.37 3.99 -19.72
N ASP A 66 4.65 4.98 -20.56
CA ASP A 66 5.48 4.74 -21.74
C ASP A 66 6.92 4.45 -21.33
N LYS A 67 7.42 5.16 -20.30
CA LYS A 67 8.71 4.88 -19.67
C LYS A 67 8.73 3.50 -19.02
N LEU A 68 7.64 3.13 -18.35
CA LEU A 68 7.52 1.82 -17.71
C LEU A 68 7.49 0.69 -18.74
N VAL A 69 6.74 0.83 -19.83
CA VAL A 69 6.68 -0.12 -20.94
C VAL A 69 8.04 -0.28 -21.59
N GLU A 70 8.73 0.83 -21.85
CA GLU A 70 10.08 0.83 -22.41
C GLU A 70 11.08 0.16 -21.46
N ARG A 71 11.06 0.53 -20.17
CA ARG A 71 11.98 0.01 -19.16
C ARG A 71 11.75 -1.47 -18.84
N ALA A 72 10.50 -1.92 -18.81
CA ALA A 72 10.14 -3.31 -18.58
C ALA A 72 10.08 -4.15 -19.88
N ASN A 73 10.48 -3.57 -21.02
CA ASN A 73 10.48 -4.21 -22.34
C ASN A 73 9.15 -4.91 -22.68
N LEU A 74 8.04 -4.21 -22.45
CA LEU A 74 6.69 -4.75 -22.65
C LEU A 74 6.15 -4.46 -24.06
N PRO A 75 5.30 -5.34 -24.62
CA PRO A 75 4.61 -5.07 -25.89
C PRO A 75 3.53 -3.96 -25.79
N GLY A 76 3.32 -3.41 -24.59
CA GLY A 76 2.30 -2.41 -24.26
C GLY A 76 1.60 -2.76 -22.95
N TYR A 77 0.46 -2.14 -22.67
CA TYR A 77 -0.41 -2.45 -21.53
C TYR A 77 -1.88 -2.43 -21.93
N LEU A 78 -2.73 -3.07 -21.13
CA LEU A 78 -4.19 -3.08 -21.27
C LEU A 78 -4.86 -2.42 -20.05
N GLY A 79 -6.06 -1.88 -20.25
CA GLY A 79 -6.86 -1.29 -19.17
C GLY A 79 -6.51 0.17 -18.87
N ASN A 80 -5.77 0.41 -17.80
CA ASN A 80 -5.58 1.72 -17.16
C ASN A 80 -6.91 2.37 -16.70
N CYS A 81 -7.77 1.57 -16.05
CA CYS A 81 -9.07 2.03 -15.58
C CYS A 81 -9.31 1.67 -14.11
N HIS A 82 -10.34 2.29 -13.54
CA HIS A 82 -10.91 1.87 -12.27
C HIS A 82 -11.83 0.67 -12.51
N SER A 83 -11.52 -0.49 -11.94
CA SER A 83 -12.34 -1.69 -12.07
C SER A 83 -12.14 -2.65 -10.91
N SER A 84 -13.10 -3.56 -10.74
CA SER A 84 -12.93 -4.68 -9.82
C SER A 84 -12.04 -5.76 -10.44
N GLY A 85 -11.31 -6.48 -9.60
CA GLY A 85 -10.36 -7.50 -10.07
C GLY A 85 -11.03 -8.66 -10.81
N THR A 86 -12.29 -8.98 -10.56
CA THR A 86 -13.00 -10.04 -11.31
C THR A 86 -13.45 -9.53 -12.68
N VAL A 87 -14.10 -8.36 -12.71
CA VAL A 87 -14.63 -7.76 -13.94
C VAL A 87 -13.51 -7.52 -14.96
N ILE A 88 -12.35 -7.01 -14.52
CA ILE A 88 -11.28 -6.70 -15.46
C ILE A 88 -10.59 -7.94 -16.02
N LEU A 89 -10.55 -9.04 -15.27
CA LEU A 89 -10.02 -10.31 -15.76
C LEU A 89 -10.95 -10.90 -16.82
N ASP A 90 -12.26 -10.88 -16.59
CA ASP A 90 -13.23 -11.35 -17.57
C ASP A 90 -13.22 -10.50 -18.85
N GLN A 91 -12.96 -9.20 -18.75
CA GLN A 91 -12.92 -8.29 -19.89
C GLN A 91 -11.61 -8.35 -20.69
N LEU A 92 -10.45 -8.42 -20.01
CA LEU A 92 -9.14 -8.23 -20.64
C LEU A 92 -8.21 -9.44 -20.51
N GLY A 93 -8.59 -10.48 -19.77
CA GLY A 93 -7.76 -11.66 -19.53
C GLY A 93 -7.40 -12.42 -20.80
N GLU A 94 -8.37 -12.63 -21.71
CA GLU A 94 -8.10 -13.29 -22.98
C GLU A 94 -7.20 -12.45 -23.91
N GLU A 95 -7.39 -11.13 -23.93
CA GLU A 95 -6.55 -10.23 -24.72
C GLU A 95 -5.12 -10.20 -24.17
N HIS A 96 -4.96 -10.20 -22.83
CA HIS A 96 -3.68 -10.33 -22.17
C HIS A 96 -2.96 -11.63 -22.57
N MET A 97 -3.66 -12.77 -22.54
CA MET A 97 -3.05 -14.06 -22.92
C MET A 97 -2.64 -14.10 -24.40
N LYS A 98 -3.42 -13.46 -25.30
CA LYS A 98 -3.12 -13.40 -26.74
C LYS A 98 -1.97 -12.44 -27.06
N THR A 99 -1.87 -11.31 -26.36
CA THR A 99 -0.94 -10.22 -26.70
C THR A 99 0.29 -10.15 -25.81
N GLY A 100 0.27 -10.81 -24.64
CA GLY A 100 1.29 -10.71 -23.61
C GLY A 100 1.34 -9.36 -22.88
N LYS A 101 0.39 -8.45 -23.13
CA LYS A 101 0.37 -7.10 -22.54
C LYS A 101 -0.22 -7.14 -21.12
N PRO A 102 0.50 -6.74 -20.06
CA PRO A 102 -0.02 -6.73 -18.69
C PRO A 102 -1.27 -5.84 -18.54
N ILE A 103 -2.16 -6.23 -17.62
CA ILE A 103 -3.40 -5.50 -17.33
C ILE A 103 -3.17 -4.56 -16.15
N PHE A 104 -3.28 -3.26 -16.39
CA PHE A 104 -3.13 -2.22 -15.36
C PHE A 104 -4.50 -1.72 -14.90
N TYR A 105 -4.71 -1.65 -13.59
CA TYR A 105 -5.95 -1.12 -13.04
C TYR A 105 -5.79 -0.59 -11.62
N THR A 106 -6.83 0.10 -11.18
CA THR A 106 -6.91 0.63 -9.82
C THR A 106 -8.28 0.39 -9.20
N SER A 107 -8.36 0.63 -7.89
CA SER A 107 -9.59 0.54 -7.11
C SER A 107 -9.93 1.90 -6.49
N ALA A 108 -10.78 1.93 -5.47
CA ALA A 108 -11.17 3.17 -4.80
C ALA A 108 -10.07 3.72 -3.90
N ASP A 109 -9.17 2.84 -3.44
CA ASP A 109 -8.01 3.18 -2.63
C ASP A 109 -6.82 3.62 -3.48
N SER A 110 -5.81 4.24 -2.84
CA SER A 110 -4.56 4.66 -3.48
C SER A 110 -3.64 3.47 -3.81
N VAL A 111 -4.08 2.58 -4.70
CA VAL A 111 -3.36 1.36 -5.08
C VAL A 111 -3.22 1.25 -6.60
N PHE A 112 -2.10 0.71 -7.06
CA PHE A 112 -1.88 0.32 -8.44
C PHE A 112 -1.82 -1.19 -8.52
N GLN A 113 -2.59 -1.80 -9.41
CA GLN A 113 -2.70 -3.26 -9.50
C GLN A 113 -2.31 -3.71 -10.91
N ILE A 114 -1.49 -4.76 -10.97
CA ILE A 114 -1.01 -5.36 -12.21
C ILE A 114 -1.48 -6.80 -12.24
N ALA A 115 -2.32 -7.15 -13.20
CA ALA A 115 -2.78 -8.52 -13.41
C ALA A 115 -2.13 -9.13 -14.65
N CYS A 116 -1.54 -10.32 -14.46
CA CYS A 116 -0.95 -11.13 -15.52
C CYS A 116 -1.29 -12.61 -15.31
N HIS A 117 -1.43 -13.34 -16.40
CA HIS A 117 -1.66 -14.78 -16.39
C HIS A 117 -0.34 -15.51 -16.14
N GLU A 118 -0.32 -16.42 -15.18
CA GLU A 118 0.92 -17.05 -14.70
C GLU A 118 1.64 -17.84 -15.79
N GLU A 119 0.92 -18.57 -16.64
CA GLU A 119 1.54 -19.45 -17.64
C GLU A 119 2.03 -18.69 -18.87
N THR A 120 1.35 -17.62 -19.28
CA THR A 120 1.67 -16.89 -20.51
C THR A 120 2.67 -15.77 -20.25
N PHE A 121 2.60 -15.12 -19.09
CA PHE A 121 3.47 -14.00 -18.74
C PHE A 121 4.62 -14.42 -17.83
N GLY A 122 4.38 -15.36 -16.91
CA GLY A 122 5.35 -15.77 -15.89
C GLY A 122 5.28 -14.93 -14.63
N LEU A 123 5.44 -15.58 -13.48
CA LEU A 123 5.34 -14.94 -12.17
C LEU A 123 6.53 -14.03 -11.87
N ASP A 124 7.75 -14.47 -12.18
CA ASP A 124 8.98 -13.69 -11.93
C ASP A 124 8.97 -12.36 -12.69
N LYS A 125 8.53 -12.40 -13.96
CA LYS A 125 8.36 -11.18 -14.79
C LYS A 125 7.30 -10.24 -14.22
N LEU A 126 6.22 -10.78 -13.65
CA LEU A 126 5.20 -9.96 -13.00
C LEU A 126 5.76 -9.24 -11.77
N TYR A 127 6.58 -9.91 -10.97
CA TYR A 127 7.21 -9.28 -9.80
C TYR A 127 8.23 -8.22 -10.20
N GLU A 128 9.10 -8.51 -11.17
CA GLU A 128 10.05 -7.53 -11.71
C GLU A 128 9.33 -6.31 -12.28
N LEU A 129 8.22 -6.52 -13.00
CA LEU A 129 7.37 -5.44 -13.49
C LEU A 129 6.77 -4.61 -12.35
N CYS A 130 6.37 -5.24 -11.23
CA CYS A 130 5.85 -4.52 -10.08
C CYS A 130 6.91 -3.64 -9.41
N GLU A 131 8.16 -4.09 -9.34
CA GLU A 131 9.29 -3.32 -8.81
C GLU A 131 9.60 -2.11 -9.71
N ILE A 132 9.70 -2.34 -11.03
CA ILE A 132 9.90 -1.24 -11.99
C ILE A 132 8.74 -0.23 -11.88
N ALA A 133 7.50 -0.72 -11.79
CA ALA A 133 6.33 0.14 -11.59
C ALA A 133 6.45 0.97 -10.31
N ARG A 134 6.90 0.35 -9.22
CA ARG A 134 7.07 1.01 -7.93
C ARG A 134 8.08 2.15 -7.99
N GLU A 135 9.22 1.92 -8.63
CA GLU A 135 10.26 2.94 -8.82
C GLU A 135 9.77 4.09 -9.69
N GLU A 136 9.14 3.80 -10.84
CA GLU A 136 8.62 4.83 -11.75
C GLU A 136 7.54 5.69 -11.10
N LEU A 137 6.68 5.09 -10.27
CA LEU A 137 5.67 5.81 -9.50
C LEU A 137 6.31 6.74 -8.47
N THR A 138 7.36 6.28 -7.79
CA THR A 138 8.11 7.06 -6.80
C THR A 138 8.84 8.23 -7.47
N ASN A 139 9.58 7.96 -8.56
CA ASN A 139 10.32 8.96 -9.33
C ASN A 139 9.41 9.98 -10.01
N GLY A 140 8.22 9.56 -10.43
CA GLY A 140 7.19 10.43 -10.98
C GLY A 140 6.50 11.32 -9.96
N GLY A 141 6.82 11.19 -8.66
CA GLY A 141 6.18 11.94 -7.58
C GLY A 141 4.73 11.53 -7.33
N TYR A 142 4.31 10.35 -7.79
CA TYR A 142 2.96 9.85 -7.59
C TYR A 142 2.83 9.23 -6.20
N ASN A 143 1.93 9.75 -5.38
CA ASN A 143 1.68 9.23 -4.03
C ASN A 143 0.73 8.02 -4.07
N ILE A 144 1.21 6.90 -4.65
CA ILE A 144 0.50 5.61 -4.67
C ILE A 144 1.00 4.76 -3.51
N GLY A 145 0.08 4.43 -2.61
CA GLY A 145 0.36 3.73 -1.36
C GLY A 145 0.85 2.29 -1.52
N ARG A 146 0.47 1.63 -2.62
CA ARG A 146 0.82 0.23 -2.86
C ARG A 146 0.76 -0.15 -4.34
N VAL A 147 1.74 -0.92 -4.81
CA VAL A 147 1.67 -1.68 -6.06
C VAL A 147 1.35 -3.14 -5.72
N ILE A 148 0.38 -3.75 -6.41
CA ILE A 148 -0.09 -5.11 -6.09
C ILE A 148 0.01 -5.99 -7.33
N ALA A 149 0.82 -7.03 -7.25
CA ALA A 149 0.85 -8.14 -8.20
C ALA A 149 -0.40 -9.00 -8.01
N ARG A 150 -1.16 -9.18 -9.10
CA ARG A 150 -2.41 -9.93 -9.15
C ARG A 150 -2.32 -11.04 -10.20
N PRO A 151 -1.51 -12.08 -9.94
CA PRO A 151 -1.47 -13.22 -10.83
C PRO A 151 -2.82 -13.94 -10.89
N PHE A 152 -3.13 -14.49 -12.06
CA PHE A 152 -4.33 -15.29 -12.29
C PHE A 152 -4.03 -16.47 -13.22
N ILE A 153 -4.90 -17.47 -13.16
CA ILE A 153 -4.89 -18.68 -13.98
C ILE A 153 -6.25 -18.89 -14.64
N GLY A 154 -6.30 -19.76 -15.65
CA GLY A 154 -7.52 -20.18 -16.32
C GLY A 154 -7.50 -19.85 -17.81
N ASP A 155 -8.30 -20.57 -18.59
CA ASP A 155 -8.10 -20.61 -20.05
C ASP A 155 -8.97 -19.63 -20.84
N LYS A 156 -10.05 -19.10 -20.21
CA LYS A 156 -11.07 -18.30 -20.88
C LYS A 156 -11.81 -17.35 -19.93
N ALA A 157 -12.46 -16.34 -20.50
CA ALA A 157 -13.33 -15.43 -19.75
C ALA A 157 -14.42 -16.20 -18.98
N GLY A 158 -14.68 -15.79 -17.73
CA GLY A 158 -15.57 -16.49 -16.80
C GLY A 158 -14.93 -17.67 -16.05
N ASN A 159 -13.76 -18.16 -16.49
CA ASN A 159 -12.99 -19.19 -15.79
C ASN A 159 -11.71 -18.65 -15.13
N PHE A 160 -11.43 -17.35 -15.24
CA PHE A 160 -10.24 -16.76 -14.64
C PHE A 160 -10.31 -16.76 -13.12
N GLN A 161 -9.26 -17.26 -12.47
CA GLN A 161 -9.14 -17.30 -11.02
C GLN A 161 -7.85 -16.64 -10.57
N ARG A 162 -7.96 -15.73 -9.59
CA ARG A 162 -6.79 -15.12 -8.95
C ARG A 162 -6.11 -16.15 -8.06
N THR A 163 -4.79 -16.19 -8.11
CA THR A 163 -4.01 -17.15 -7.33
C THR A 163 -3.60 -16.57 -5.97
N GLY A 164 -3.06 -17.45 -5.12
CA GLY A 164 -2.47 -17.08 -3.83
C GLY A 164 -1.14 -16.34 -3.95
N ASN A 165 -0.54 -16.27 -5.15
CA ASN A 165 0.75 -15.64 -5.43
C ASN A 165 0.68 -14.09 -5.46
N ARG A 166 -0.30 -13.53 -4.76
CA ARG A 166 -0.44 -12.09 -4.60
C ARG A 166 0.78 -11.54 -3.86
N HIS A 167 1.40 -10.52 -4.46
CA HIS A 167 2.51 -9.79 -3.85
C HIS A 167 2.17 -8.30 -3.76
N ASP A 168 2.53 -7.66 -2.64
CA ASP A 168 2.17 -6.28 -2.33
C ASP A 168 3.43 -5.47 -2.02
N LEU A 169 3.76 -4.50 -2.87
CA LEU A 169 4.85 -3.54 -2.68
C LEU A 169 4.29 -2.24 -2.10
N ALA A 170 4.43 -2.07 -0.77
CA ALA A 170 3.95 -0.88 -0.06
C ALA A 170 5.00 0.24 -0.05
N VAL A 171 4.55 1.51 -0.01
CA VAL A 171 5.46 2.63 0.31
C VAL A 171 5.94 2.46 1.75
N GLU A 172 7.24 2.51 1.98
CA GLU A 172 7.75 2.75 3.32
C GLU A 172 7.33 4.15 3.82
N PRO A 173 7.06 4.32 5.12
CA PRO A 173 6.77 5.63 5.67
C PRO A 173 7.91 6.62 5.37
N PRO A 174 7.63 7.84 4.88
CA PRO A 174 8.67 8.80 4.46
C PRO A 174 9.49 9.36 5.63
N ALA A 175 9.10 9.07 6.86
CA ALA A 175 9.82 9.43 8.07
C ALA A 175 9.72 8.30 9.10
N PRO A 176 10.71 8.15 10.00
CA PRO A 176 10.67 7.15 11.06
C PRO A 176 9.38 7.25 11.89
N THR A 177 8.63 6.15 11.94
CA THR A 177 7.35 6.10 12.66
C THR A 177 7.59 6.03 14.17
N VAL A 178 6.56 6.33 14.97
CA VAL A 178 6.62 6.11 16.43
C VAL A 178 6.92 4.65 16.76
N LEU A 179 6.42 3.72 15.94
CA LEU A 179 6.72 2.29 16.08
C LEU A 179 8.21 2.02 15.88
N GLN A 180 8.79 2.58 14.82
CA GLN A 180 10.22 2.45 14.52
C GLN A 180 11.08 3.04 15.64
N LYS A 181 10.75 4.24 16.14
CA LYS A 181 11.47 4.86 17.26
C LYS A 181 11.39 4.04 18.55
N LEU A 182 10.24 3.44 18.85
CA LEU A 182 10.09 2.57 20.01
C LEU A 182 11.03 1.35 19.93
N VAL A 183 11.10 0.73 18.76
CA VAL A 183 11.96 -0.44 18.54
C VAL A 183 13.44 -0.05 18.58
N ASP A 184 13.82 0.98 17.82
CA ASP A 184 15.23 1.31 17.58
C ASP A 184 15.86 2.09 18.75
N GLU A 185 15.14 3.07 19.32
CA GLU A 185 15.70 3.97 20.34
C GLU A 185 15.41 3.51 21.77
N LYS A 186 14.36 2.70 21.97
CA LYS A 186 13.88 2.29 23.30
C LYS A 186 13.91 0.77 23.52
N HIS A 187 14.36 0.00 22.54
CA HIS A 187 14.37 -1.46 22.59
C HIS A 187 13.00 -2.06 22.97
N GLY A 188 11.93 -1.36 22.61
CA GLY A 188 10.56 -1.79 22.87
C GLY A 188 10.09 -2.81 21.84
N GLN A 189 8.91 -3.38 22.09
CA GLN A 189 8.29 -4.35 21.21
C GLN A 189 7.03 -3.78 20.58
N VAL A 190 6.81 -4.10 19.30
CA VAL A 190 5.58 -3.78 18.58
C VAL A 190 5.01 -5.07 18.00
N VAL A 191 3.84 -5.46 18.50
CA VAL A 191 3.08 -6.61 18.03
C VAL A 191 1.95 -6.11 17.13
N SER A 192 2.01 -6.47 15.86
CA SER A 192 0.95 -6.16 14.90
C SER A 192 -0.06 -7.30 14.80
N VAL A 193 -1.35 -6.98 14.86
CA VAL A 193 -2.46 -7.92 14.69
C VAL A 193 -3.26 -7.56 13.44
N GLY A 194 -3.42 -8.52 12.53
CA GLY A 194 -4.12 -8.34 11.26
C GLY A 194 -3.28 -7.62 10.20
N LYS A 195 -3.86 -6.61 9.52
CA LYS A 195 -3.25 -5.91 8.37
C LYS A 195 -2.30 -4.76 8.75
N ILE A 196 -2.06 -4.52 10.03
CA ILE A 196 -1.19 -3.43 10.50
C ILE A 196 0.22 -3.55 9.92
N ALA A 197 0.82 -4.74 9.93
CA ALA A 197 2.15 -4.95 9.37
C ALA A 197 2.21 -4.54 7.89
N ASP A 198 1.20 -4.91 7.11
CA ASP A 198 1.12 -4.58 5.70
C ASP A 198 0.96 -3.08 5.46
N ILE A 199 0.22 -2.36 6.32
CA ILE A 199 0.01 -0.91 6.20
C ILE A 199 1.31 -0.14 6.42
N TYR A 200 2.10 -0.57 7.40
CA TYR A 200 3.37 0.09 7.75
C TYR A 200 4.56 -0.48 7.00
N ALA A 201 4.36 -1.28 5.95
CA ALA A 201 5.44 -1.94 5.20
C ALA A 201 6.41 -2.73 6.10
N ASN A 202 5.93 -3.24 7.23
CA ASN A 202 6.71 -3.88 8.30
C ASN A 202 7.69 -2.96 9.06
N CYS A 203 7.70 -1.65 8.80
CA CYS A 203 8.54 -0.69 9.51
C CYS A 203 8.10 -0.58 10.98
N GLY A 204 9.04 -0.83 11.89
CA GLY A 204 8.83 -0.75 13.33
C GLY A 204 7.99 -1.89 13.91
N ILE A 205 7.88 -3.03 13.22
CA ILE A 205 7.11 -4.19 13.67
C ILE A 205 8.05 -5.32 14.13
N THR A 206 7.93 -5.71 15.40
CA THR A 206 8.75 -6.80 15.98
C THR A 206 8.09 -8.16 15.91
N LYS A 207 6.75 -8.24 16.02
CA LYS A 207 5.97 -9.48 15.95
C LYS A 207 4.75 -9.27 15.05
N LYS A 208 4.45 -10.27 14.21
CA LYS A 208 3.32 -10.26 13.27
C LYS A 208 2.36 -11.39 13.62
N VAL A 209 1.12 -11.04 13.93
CA VAL A 209 0.05 -11.99 14.24
C VAL A 209 -1.02 -11.86 13.16
N LYS A 210 -1.13 -12.88 12.31
CA LYS A 210 -2.17 -12.93 11.28
C LYS A 210 -3.48 -13.41 11.91
N ALA A 211 -4.52 -12.61 11.81
CA ALA A 211 -5.88 -12.94 12.21
C ALA A 211 -6.86 -12.36 11.19
N THR A 212 -7.95 -13.07 10.93
CA THR A 212 -8.96 -12.70 9.93
C THR A 212 -10.35 -12.86 10.54
N GLY A 213 -11.20 -11.84 10.38
CA GLY A 213 -12.50 -11.79 11.04
C GLY A 213 -12.44 -11.06 12.39
N LEU A 214 -13.56 -10.45 12.77
CA LEU A 214 -13.63 -9.57 13.93
C LEU A 214 -13.28 -10.32 15.22
N ASP A 215 -13.89 -11.49 15.44
CA ASP A 215 -13.71 -12.28 16.66
C ASP A 215 -12.25 -12.75 16.79
N ALA A 216 -11.68 -13.29 15.71
CA ALA A 216 -10.28 -13.72 15.70
C ALA A 216 -9.30 -12.55 15.94
N LEU A 217 -9.61 -11.34 15.46
CA LEU A 217 -8.80 -10.15 15.72
C LEU A 217 -8.87 -9.74 17.19
N PHE A 218 -10.04 -9.85 17.83
CA PHE A 218 -10.18 -9.59 19.27
C PHE A 218 -9.46 -10.64 20.11
N ASP A 219 -9.66 -11.92 19.82
CA ASP A 219 -9.03 -13.01 20.55
C ASP A 219 -7.50 -12.93 20.47
N ALA A 220 -6.97 -12.67 19.26
CA ALA A 220 -5.54 -12.46 19.06
C ALA A 220 -5.04 -11.24 19.84
N THR A 221 -5.74 -10.11 19.77
CA THR A 221 -5.37 -8.90 20.52
C THR A 221 -5.34 -9.15 22.02
N ILE A 222 -6.37 -9.80 22.58
CA ILE A 222 -6.46 -10.11 24.02
C ILE A 222 -5.32 -11.04 24.44
N LYS A 223 -5.04 -12.07 23.63
CA LYS A 223 -3.93 -12.99 23.89
C LYS A 223 -2.59 -12.26 23.93
N GLU A 224 -2.30 -11.47 22.89
CA GLU A 224 -1.04 -10.74 22.78
C GLU A 224 -0.90 -9.67 23.87
N MET A 225 -2.00 -9.04 24.30
CA MET A 225 -1.98 -8.12 25.45
C MET A 225 -1.63 -8.81 26.77
N LYS A 226 -1.99 -10.09 26.95
CA LYS A 226 -1.60 -10.86 28.14
C LYS A 226 -0.15 -11.32 28.10
N GLU A 227 0.38 -11.58 26.91
CA GLU A 227 1.77 -11.97 26.69
C GLU A 227 2.73 -10.76 26.62
N ALA A 228 2.20 -9.56 26.38
CA ALA A 228 2.97 -8.33 26.26
C ALA A 228 3.67 -7.98 27.58
N GLY A 229 5.00 -7.88 27.53
CA GLY A 229 5.81 -7.35 28.63
C GLY A 229 5.87 -5.81 28.63
N ASP A 230 6.68 -5.26 29.52
CA ASP A 230 6.94 -3.82 29.58
C ASP A 230 7.48 -3.29 28.25
N ASN A 231 7.18 -2.02 27.93
CA ASN A 231 7.57 -1.34 26.69
C ASN A 231 7.06 -2.02 25.40
N THR A 232 5.88 -2.64 25.46
CA THR A 232 5.24 -3.29 24.30
C THR A 232 4.00 -2.51 23.82
N ILE A 233 3.90 -2.29 22.51
CA ILE A 233 2.67 -1.83 21.85
C ILE A 233 2.04 -3.01 21.12
N VAL A 234 0.82 -3.38 21.52
CA VAL A 234 -0.05 -4.28 20.72
C VAL A 234 -0.96 -3.42 19.85
N PHE A 235 -0.76 -3.48 18.53
CA PHE A 235 -1.46 -2.65 17.57
C PHE A 235 -2.29 -3.49 16.60
N HIS A 236 -3.59 -3.21 16.53
CA HIS A 236 -4.55 -3.97 15.75
C HIS A 236 -5.41 -3.01 14.90
N GLN A 237 -5.89 -3.53 13.77
CA GLN A 237 -6.87 -2.83 12.92
C GLN A 237 -8.14 -3.67 12.82
N LEU A 238 -9.25 -3.10 13.28
CA LEU A 238 -10.60 -3.65 13.14
C LEU A 238 -11.23 -3.08 11.87
N ARG A 239 -10.86 -3.61 10.70
CA ARG A 239 -11.47 -3.22 9.44
C ARG A 239 -11.47 -4.33 8.40
#